data_AF-A0A519CM80-F1
#
_entry.id   AF-A0A519CM80-F1
#
_cell.length_a   1.000
_cell.length_b   1.000
_cell.length_c   1.000
_cell.angle_alpha   90.00
_cell.angle_beta   90.00
_cell.angle_gamma   90.00
#
_symmetry.space_group_name_H-M   'P 1'
#
loop_
_entity.id
_entity.type
_entity.pdbx_description
1 polymer ?
#
loop_
_entity_poly.entity_id
_entity_poly.type
_entity_poly.pdbx_seq_one_letter_code
_entity_poly.pdbx_strand_id
1 'polypeptide(L)'
;MFGADGIADAAFIAEFSDNSTLNGLVATKPNAGEAPMAALFDALWAMNGGPEGAIYTHEAADATMIIAMAAATTMMMQAEGNANFTIVDGINMMTAYEPFEGASGMHVFDANGDVLGSGYEVCSFDDEAGVTVFSCSATWTQEDGLADNAA
;
A
#
# COMPACT_ATOMS: atom_id res chain seq x y z
N MET A 1 9.84 -20.45 -4.54
CA MET A 1 8.59 -20.47 -3.73
C MET A 1 7.93 -19.12 -3.88
N PHE A 2 6.60 -18.99 -3.85
CA PHE A 2 5.92 -17.69 -4.00
C PHE A 2 5.13 -17.33 -2.75
N GLY A 3 5.24 -16.09 -2.30
CA GLY A 3 4.49 -15.53 -1.18
C GLY A 3 3.82 -14.19 -1.53
N ALA A 4 2.95 -13.74 -0.63
CA ALA A 4 2.32 -12.43 -0.72
C ALA A 4 3.22 -11.34 -0.13
N ASP A 5 2.72 -10.11 -0.13
CA ASP A 5 3.38 -8.91 0.38
C ASP A 5 3.81 -8.96 1.84
N GLY A 6 3.11 -9.74 2.68
CA GLY A 6 3.42 -9.95 4.09
C GLY A 6 4.86 -10.39 4.41
N ILE A 7 5.59 -10.93 3.42
CA ILE A 7 6.98 -11.38 3.58
C ILE A 7 7.95 -10.65 2.65
N ALA A 8 7.49 -9.65 1.89
CA ALA A 8 8.30 -8.91 0.91
C ALA A 8 9.07 -7.76 1.59
N ASP A 9 9.85 -8.08 2.64
CA ASP A 9 10.64 -7.12 3.41
C ASP A 9 12.01 -7.71 3.78
N ALA A 10 13.07 -6.88 3.71
CA ALA A 10 14.42 -7.28 4.10
C ALA A 10 14.53 -7.65 5.58
N ALA A 11 13.73 -7.04 6.46
CA ALA A 11 13.65 -7.37 7.88
C ALA A 11 13.15 -8.80 8.12
N PHE A 12 12.41 -9.39 7.17
CA PHE A 12 11.95 -10.78 7.26
C PHE A 12 13.11 -11.77 7.36
N ILE A 13 14.30 -11.42 6.85
CA ILE A 13 15.52 -12.22 6.98
C ILE A 13 15.88 -12.43 8.46
N ALA A 14 15.67 -11.42 9.31
CA ALA A 14 16.03 -11.48 10.73
C ALA A 14 15.11 -12.39 11.56
N GLU A 15 13.95 -12.79 11.02
CA GLU A 15 13.00 -13.68 11.68
C GLU A 15 13.41 -15.15 11.62
N PHE A 16 14.45 -15.48 10.86
CA PHE A 16 14.93 -16.85 10.67
C PHE A 16 16.24 -17.09 11.43
N SER A 17 16.36 -18.27 12.02
CA SER A 17 17.62 -18.75 12.59
C SER A 17 18.57 -19.33 11.53
N ASP A 18 18.03 -19.70 10.36
CA ASP A 18 18.76 -20.19 9.19
C ASP A 18 18.20 -19.53 7.92
N ASN A 19 18.89 -18.48 7.47
CA ASN A 19 18.45 -17.65 6.34
C ASN A 19 18.58 -18.36 5.00
N SER A 20 19.38 -19.44 4.91
CA SER A 20 19.55 -20.20 3.66
C SER A 20 18.23 -20.81 3.16
N THR A 21 17.26 -20.99 4.07
CA THR A 21 15.92 -21.48 3.77
C THR A 21 15.07 -20.49 2.96
N LEU A 22 15.45 -19.21 2.94
CA LEU A 22 14.75 -18.16 2.18
C LEU A 22 15.19 -18.11 0.72
N ASN A 23 16.32 -18.72 0.36
CA ASN A 23 16.87 -18.63 -0.99
C ASN A 23 15.87 -19.11 -2.07
N GLY A 24 15.60 -18.28 -3.07
CA GLY A 24 14.63 -18.52 -4.13
C GLY A 24 13.17 -18.32 -3.72
N LEU A 25 12.91 -17.70 -2.56
CA LEU A 25 11.60 -17.17 -2.21
C LEU A 25 11.36 -15.89 -3.00
N VAL A 26 10.20 -15.80 -3.64
CA VAL A 26 9.74 -14.62 -4.39
C VAL A 26 8.45 -14.13 -3.74
N ALA A 27 8.32 -12.83 -3.55
CA ALA A 27 7.15 -12.20 -2.97
C ALA A 27 6.81 -10.91 -3.72
N THR A 28 5.53 -10.59 -3.82
CA THR A 28 5.06 -9.35 -4.45
C THR A 28 4.82 -8.29 -3.38
N LYS A 29 5.37 -7.10 -3.53
CA LYS A 29 5.14 -5.96 -2.64
C LYS A 29 4.29 -4.91 -3.37
N PRO A 30 3.27 -4.29 -2.76
CA PRO A 30 2.57 -3.17 -3.39
C PRO A 30 3.59 -2.09 -3.76
N ASN A 31 3.53 -1.64 -5.02
CA ASN A 31 4.37 -0.53 -5.44
C ASN A 31 3.80 0.75 -4.80
N ALA A 32 4.62 1.44 -4.01
CA ALA A 32 4.20 2.64 -3.31
C ALA A 32 3.83 3.79 -4.27
N GLY A 33 4.36 3.77 -5.51
CA GLY A 33 4.14 4.83 -6.50
C GLY A 33 4.39 6.24 -5.93
N GLU A 34 3.59 7.21 -6.37
CA GLU A 34 3.54 8.52 -5.73
C GLU A 34 2.64 8.47 -4.48
N ALA A 35 3.22 8.74 -3.30
CA ALA A 35 2.54 8.77 -2.02
C ALA A 35 2.76 10.12 -1.31
N PRO A 36 1.96 11.15 -1.61
CA PRO A 36 2.21 12.52 -1.16
C PRO A 36 2.28 12.69 0.36
N MET A 37 1.55 11.85 1.10
CA MET A 37 1.46 11.94 2.56
C MET A 37 2.40 10.98 3.31
N ALA A 38 3.19 10.17 2.60
CA ALA A 38 4.07 9.16 3.21
C ALA A 38 5.04 9.78 4.23
N ALA A 39 5.75 10.85 3.84
CA ALA A 39 6.71 11.51 4.71
C ALA A 39 6.07 12.14 5.96
N LEU A 40 4.85 12.68 5.84
CA LEU A 40 4.12 13.20 7.00
C LEU A 40 3.69 12.07 7.92
N PHE A 41 3.16 10.98 7.35
CA PHE A 41 2.78 9.81 8.11
C PHE A 41 3.96 9.24 8.89
N ASP A 42 5.10 9.01 8.23
CA ASP A 42 6.29 8.43 8.85
C ASP A 42 6.80 9.29 10.02
N ALA A 43 6.77 10.62 9.86
CA ALA A 43 7.13 11.54 10.93
C ALA A 43 6.19 11.43 12.14
N LEU A 44 4.88 11.33 11.91
CA LEU A 44 3.89 11.16 12.97
C LEU A 44 3.96 9.77 13.61
N TRP A 45 4.18 8.73 12.81
CA TRP A 45 4.30 7.34 13.26
C TRP A 45 5.49 7.20 14.22
N ALA A 46 6.66 7.68 13.81
CA ALA A 46 7.87 7.68 14.63
C ALA A 46 7.69 8.50 15.91
N MET A 47 7.06 9.69 15.82
CA MET A 47 6.82 10.56 16.99
C MET A 47 5.93 9.89 18.05
N ASN A 48 5.00 9.02 17.63
CA ASN A 48 4.08 8.32 18.52
C ASN A 48 4.58 6.92 18.93
N GLY A 49 5.84 6.58 18.63
CA GLY A 49 6.44 5.30 19.01
C GLY A 49 5.91 4.11 18.21
N GLY A 50 5.49 4.35 16.97
CA GLY A 50 5.09 3.29 16.05
C GLY A 50 6.25 2.33 15.74
N PRO A 51 6.01 1.00 15.69
CA PRO A 51 7.05 0.02 15.37
C PRO A 51 7.53 0.12 13.91
N GLU A 52 8.78 -0.26 13.68
CA GLU A 52 9.35 -0.46 12.34
C GLU A 52 8.78 -1.72 11.67
N GLY A 53 8.87 -1.81 10.34
CA GLY A 53 8.50 -3.02 9.57
C GLY A 53 6.98 -3.28 9.47
N ALA A 54 6.15 -2.32 9.87
CA ALA A 54 4.69 -2.45 9.81
C ALA A 54 4.17 -2.10 8.41
N ILE A 55 4.35 -3.02 7.46
CA ILE A 55 4.19 -2.78 6.01
C ILE A 55 2.78 -2.35 5.57
N TYR A 56 1.74 -2.58 6.38
CA TYR A 56 0.34 -2.22 6.06
C TYR A 56 -0.17 -0.95 6.76
N THR A 57 0.71 -0.23 7.45
CA THR A 57 0.28 0.90 8.30
C THR A 57 -0.11 2.12 7.49
N HIS A 58 0.54 2.36 6.36
CA HIS A 58 0.18 3.43 5.42
C HIS A 58 -1.22 3.19 4.83
N GLU A 59 -1.50 1.97 4.38
CA GLU A 59 -2.78 1.57 3.78
C GLU A 59 -3.91 1.62 4.80
N ALA A 60 -3.66 1.12 6.02
CA ALA A 60 -4.64 1.16 7.10
C ALA A 60 -4.97 2.61 7.51
N ALA A 61 -3.98 3.50 7.50
CA ALA A 61 -4.16 4.91 7.78
C ALA A 61 -5.00 5.58 6.69
N ASP A 62 -4.67 5.35 5.42
CA ASP A 62 -5.43 5.89 4.29
C ASP A 62 -6.87 5.42 4.30
N ALA A 63 -7.11 4.12 4.47
CA ALA A 63 -8.46 3.56 4.56
C ALA A 63 -9.27 4.21 5.70
N THR A 64 -8.63 4.43 6.86
CA THR A 64 -9.26 5.09 8.01
C THR A 64 -9.58 6.56 7.72
N MET A 65 -8.69 7.27 7.05
CA MET A 65 -8.90 8.66 6.66
C MET A 65 -10.02 8.80 5.62
N ILE A 66 -10.01 7.97 4.59
CA ILE A 66 -11.04 7.93 3.53
C ILE A 66 -12.41 7.70 4.15
N ILE A 67 -12.57 6.67 5.00
CA ILE A 67 -13.88 6.37 5.59
C ILE A 67 -14.34 7.47 6.55
N ALA A 68 -13.43 8.09 7.31
CA ALA A 68 -13.76 9.18 8.22
C ALA A 68 -14.24 10.42 7.47
N MET A 69 -13.56 10.80 6.38
CA MET A 69 -13.98 11.92 5.54
C MET A 69 -15.29 11.62 4.80
N ALA A 70 -15.47 10.40 4.29
CA ALA A 70 -16.73 10.01 3.67
C ALA A 70 -17.90 10.06 4.67
N ALA A 71 -17.68 9.65 5.92
CA ALA A 71 -18.66 9.78 6.99
C ALA A 71 -18.98 11.25 7.30
N ALA A 72 -17.97 12.12 7.37
CA ALA A 72 -18.17 13.56 7.58
C ALA A 72 -18.98 14.19 6.44
N THR A 73 -18.62 13.91 5.19
CA THR A 73 -19.37 14.33 4.00
C THR A 73 -20.81 13.83 4.05
N THR A 74 -21.01 12.57 4.43
CA THR A 74 -22.35 11.98 4.56
C THR A 74 -23.21 12.73 5.57
N MET A 75 -22.65 13.02 6.75
CA MET A 75 -23.35 13.77 7.79
C MET A 75 -23.71 15.18 7.31
N MET A 76 -22.81 15.85 6.59
CA MET A 76 -23.08 17.18 6.01
C MET A 76 -24.24 17.12 5.00
N MET A 77 -24.19 16.19 4.04
CA MET A 77 -25.22 16.06 3.01
C MET A 77 -26.60 15.69 3.59
N GLN A 78 -26.62 14.84 4.61
CA GLN A 78 -27.86 14.51 5.32
C GLN A 78 -28.43 15.73 6.08
N ALA A 79 -27.57 16.54 6.70
CA ALA A 79 -27.98 17.78 7.38
C ALA A 79 -28.56 18.82 6.40
N GLU A 80 -28.12 18.82 5.14
CA GLU A 80 -28.65 19.67 4.06
C GLU A 80 -29.93 19.12 3.40
N GLY A 81 -30.47 18.02 3.94
CA GLY A 81 -31.76 17.46 3.52
C GLY A 81 -31.66 16.25 2.58
N ASN A 82 -30.45 15.80 2.23
CA ASN A 82 -30.26 14.56 1.49
C ASN A 82 -30.20 13.35 2.43
N ALA A 83 -31.33 13.03 3.07
CA ALA A 83 -31.41 12.00 4.11
C ALA A 83 -31.00 10.58 3.64
N ASN A 84 -31.04 10.31 2.33
CA ASN A 84 -30.64 9.03 1.75
C ASN A 84 -29.17 8.98 1.31
N PHE A 85 -28.41 10.07 1.49
CA PHE A 85 -27.00 10.10 1.15
C PHE A 85 -26.24 9.11 2.03
N THR A 86 -25.47 8.22 1.40
CA THR A 86 -24.76 7.12 2.06
C THR A 86 -23.26 7.40 2.15
N ILE A 87 -22.56 6.59 2.95
CA ILE A 87 -21.09 6.62 3.00
C ILE A 87 -20.47 6.30 1.64
N VAL A 88 -21.07 5.39 0.86
CA VAL A 88 -20.62 5.07 -0.49
C VAL A 88 -20.75 6.30 -1.40
N ASP A 89 -21.85 7.05 -1.29
CA ASP A 89 -22.00 8.32 -2.00
C ASP A 89 -20.93 9.33 -1.57
N GLY A 90 -20.58 9.35 -0.28
CA GLY A 90 -19.49 10.17 0.26
C GLY A 90 -18.12 9.83 -0.34
N ILE A 91 -17.77 8.54 -0.40
CA ILE A 91 -16.52 8.06 -1.03
C ILE A 91 -16.50 8.45 -2.51
N ASN A 92 -17.59 8.17 -3.23
CA ASN A 92 -17.71 8.51 -4.64
C ASN A 92 -17.58 10.02 -4.87
N MET A 93 -18.26 10.83 -4.05
CA MET A 93 -18.22 12.29 -4.18
C MET A 93 -16.83 12.86 -3.94
N MET A 94 -16.09 12.32 -2.97
CA MET A 94 -14.73 12.78 -2.68
C MET A 94 -13.72 12.42 -3.77
N THR A 95 -13.85 11.23 -4.35
CA THR A 95 -12.90 10.70 -5.34
C THR A 95 -13.28 11.01 -6.79
N ALA A 96 -14.48 11.56 -7.03
CA ALA A 96 -15.00 11.87 -8.37
C ALA A 96 -14.26 13.00 -9.10
N TYR A 97 -13.58 13.89 -8.37
CA TYR A 97 -12.96 15.09 -8.94
C TYR A 97 -11.44 15.04 -8.88
N GLU A 98 -10.88 14.56 -7.77
CA GLU A 98 -9.45 14.44 -7.55
C GLU A 98 -9.17 13.13 -6.81
N PRO A 99 -8.03 12.47 -7.05
CA PRO A 99 -7.62 11.31 -6.26
C PRO A 99 -7.44 11.69 -4.78
N PHE A 100 -7.63 10.72 -3.90
CA PHE A 100 -7.27 10.88 -2.50
C PHE A 100 -5.75 10.72 -2.34
N GLU A 101 -5.08 11.79 -1.89
CA GLU A 101 -3.63 11.83 -1.61
C GLU A 101 -3.31 11.15 -0.28
N GLY A 102 -2.87 9.90 -0.33
CA GLY A 102 -2.59 9.06 0.83
C GLY A 102 -1.11 8.88 1.17
N ALA A 103 -0.86 8.20 2.29
CA ALA A 103 0.45 7.76 2.75
C ALA A 103 0.95 6.50 2.02
N SER A 104 0.03 5.67 1.52
CA SER A 104 0.32 4.47 0.71
C SER A 104 0.21 4.70 -0.79
N GLY A 105 -0.23 5.89 -1.21
CA GLY A 105 -0.35 6.25 -2.61
C GLY A 105 -1.51 7.18 -2.92
N MET A 106 -1.76 7.36 -4.21
CA MET A 106 -2.95 8.02 -4.74
C MET A 106 -4.09 7.03 -4.88
N HIS A 107 -5.25 7.34 -4.30
CA HIS A 107 -6.41 6.44 -4.32
C HIS A 107 -7.53 6.99 -5.21
N VAL A 108 -7.86 6.24 -6.26
CA VAL A 108 -9.03 6.43 -7.11
C VAL A 108 -9.81 5.12 -7.10
N PHE A 109 -11.07 5.18 -6.70
CA PHE A 109 -11.96 4.03 -6.70
C PHE A 109 -12.63 3.89 -8.07
N ASP A 110 -12.60 2.69 -8.62
CA ASP A 110 -13.36 2.37 -9.81
C ASP A 110 -14.86 2.16 -9.47
N ALA A 111 -15.67 1.85 -10.49
CA ALA A 111 -17.11 1.65 -10.30
C ALA A 111 -17.45 0.42 -9.44
N ASN A 112 -16.52 -0.51 -9.24
CA ASN A 112 -16.67 -1.68 -8.37
C ASN A 112 -16.18 -1.39 -6.93
N GLY A 113 -15.54 -0.25 -6.71
CA GLY A 113 -14.93 0.11 -5.43
C GLY A 113 -13.51 -0.43 -5.27
N ASP A 114 -12.85 -0.81 -6.36
CA ASP A 114 -11.45 -1.24 -6.35
C ASP A 114 -10.52 -0.04 -6.55
N VAL A 115 -9.37 -0.05 -5.87
CA VAL A 115 -8.26 0.88 -6.13
C VAL A 115 -7.24 0.14 -6.98
N LEU A 116 -6.95 0.68 -8.17
CA LEU A 116 -5.99 0.07 -9.10
C LEU A 116 -4.56 0.08 -8.54
N GLY A 117 -4.23 1.09 -7.73
CA GLY A 117 -2.90 1.29 -7.16
C GLY A 117 -1.83 1.56 -8.23
N SER A 118 -0.56 1.37 -7.85
CA SER A 118 0.60 1.59 -8.73
C SER A 118 1.23 0.28 -9.23
N GLY A 119 0.54 -0.84 -9.07
CA GLY A 119 1.05 -2.17 -9.36
C GLY A 119 1.83 -2.79 -8.19
N TYR A 120 2.69 -3.77 -8.51
CA TYR A 120 3.45 -4.54 -7.53
C TYR A 120 4.92 -4.63 -7.94
N GLU A 121 5.82 -4.44 -6.99
CA GLU A 121 7.20 -4.90 -7.13
C GLU A 121 7.24 -6.42 -6.95
N VAL A 122 8.07 -7.10 -7.72
CA VAL A 122 8.38 -8.53 -7.59
C VAL A 122 9.77 -8.64 -6.98
N CYS A 123 9.79 -9.14 -5.75
CA CYS A 123 10.98 -9.18 -4.92
C CYS A 123 11.41 -10.61 -4.64
N SER A 124 12.71 -10.83 -4.48
CA SER A 124 13.31 -12.13 -4.22
C SER A 124 14.29 -12.08 -3.05
N PHE A 125 14.42 -13.22 -2.40
CA PHE A 125 15.48 -13.53 -1.46
C PHE A 125 16.48 -14.45 -2.15
N ASP A 126 17.68 -13.95 -2.41
CA ASP A 126 18.71 -14.68 -3.16
C ASP A 126 19.97 -14.87 -2.31
N ASP A 127 20.65 -16.01 -2.50
CA ASP A 127 21.98 -16.23 -1.95
C ASP A 127 23.04 -15.52 -2.81
N GLU A 128 23.65 -14.49 -2.23
CA GLU A 128 24.81 -13.81 -2.78
C GLU A 128 26.06 -14.18 -1.96
N ALA A 129 26.76 -15.21 -2.43
CA ALA A 129 28.00 -15.70 -1.84
C ALA A 129 27.87 -16.10 -0.34
N GLY A 130 26.77 -16.79 0.00
CA GLY A 130 26.48 -17.27 1.34
C GLY A 130 25.75 -16.25 2.23
N VAL A 131 25.30 -15.12 1.67
CA VAL A 131 24.49 -14.12 2.34
C VAL A 131 23.14 -14.01 1.64
N THR A 132 22.05 -14.16 2.38
CA THR A 132 20.71 -13.91 1.85
C THR A 132 20.49 -12.41 1.66
N VAL A 133 20.16 -11.99 0.44
CA VAL A 133 19.88 -10.61 0.05
C VAL A 133 18.43 -10.50 -0.40
N PHE A 134 17.73 -9.45 0.04
CA PHE A 134 16.40 -9.10 -0.44
C PHE A 134 16.51 -8.00 -1.49
N SER A 135 15.90 -8.19 -2.66
CA SER A 135 15.86 -7.19 -3.73
C SER A 135 14.58 -7.26 -4.53
N CYS A 136 14.20 -6.17 -5.20
CA CYS A 136 13.03 -6.11 -6.09
C CYS A 136 13.48 -5.85 -7.53
N SER A 137 13.53 -6.91 -8.32
CA SER A 137 14.16 -6.91 -9.66
C SER A 137 13.17 -6.72 -10.81
N ALA A 138 11.86 -6.79 -10.54
CA ALA A 138 10.84 -6.54 -11.54
C ALA A 138 9.65 -5.78 -10.93
N THR A 139 8.85 -5.19 -11.80
CA THR A 139 7.59 -4.54 -11.46
C THR A 139 6.49 -5.10 -12.35
N TRP A 140 5.31 -5.28 -11.80
CA TRP A 140 4.10 -5.58 -12.52
C TRP A 140 3.14 -4.40 -12.43
N THR A 141 2.62 -3.94 -13.57
CA THR A 141 1.50 -2.98 -13.61
C THR A 141 0.36 -3.58 -14.43
N GLN A 142 -0.85 -3.06 -14.25
CA GLN A 142 -2.00 -3.49 -15.06
C GLN A 142 -1.80 -3.13 -16.54
N GLU A 143 -1.16 -1.99 -16.84
CA GLU A 143 -0.95 -1.49 -18.20
C GLU A 143 0.13 -2.27 -18.95
N ASP A 144 1.28 -2.49 -18.32
CA ASP A 144 2.47 -3.03 -18.98
C ASP A 144 2.72 -4.52 -18.67
N GLY A 145 2.02 -5.08 -17.68
CA GLY A 145 2.32 -6.41 -17.18
C GLY A 145 3.66 -6.46 -16.43
N LEU A 146 4.33 -7.61 -16.47
CA LEU A 146 5.61 -7.82 -15.79
C LEU A 146 6.77 -7.26 -16.62
N ALA A 147 7.59 -6.40 -16.01
CA ALA A 147 8.77 -5.80 -16.60
C ALA A 147 9.96 -5.83 -15.61
N ASP A 148 11.17 -6.07 -16.11
CA ASP A 148 12.38 -6.02 -15.31
C ASP A 148 12.74 -4.58 -14.95
N ASN A 149 13.13 -4.35 -13.70
CA ASN A 149 13.69 -3.08 -13.23
C ASN A 149 15.11 -3.03 -13.76
N ALA A 150 15.35 -2.29 -14.85
CA ALA A 150 16.68 -2.18 -15.47
C ALA A 150 17.75 -1.77 -14.43
N ALA A 151 18.87 -2.50 -14.40
CA ALA A 151 20.02 -2.28 -13.53
C ALA A 151 20.76 -0.96 -13.80
#